data_AF-A0A9E7N858-F1
#
_entry.id   AF-A0A9E7N858-F1
#
_cell.length_a   1.000
_cell.length_b   1.000
_cell.length_c   1.000
_cell.angle_alpha   90.00
_cell.angle_beta   90.00
_cell.angle_gamma   90.00
#
_symmetry.space_group_name_H-M   'P 1'
#
loop_
_entity.id
_entity.type
_entity.pdbx_description
1 polymer ?
#
loop_
_entity_poly.entity_id
_entity_poly.type
_entity_poly.pdbx_seq_one_letter_code
_entity_poly.pdbx_strand_id
1 'polypeptide(L)' 'MTDPNELSEVIAQCTNCGNVYASHVNPDGTVSPIGQRNGCSCGSSEFTVLEGDRTAAGPPPGTERDHDRTLRNLFHLA' A
#
# COMPACT_ATOMS: atom_id res chain seq x y z
N MET A 1 -16.29 11.39 -1.79
CA MET A 1 -16.28 10.88 -3.17
C MET A 1 -15.15 9.87 -3.20
N THR A 2 -15.42 8.58 -3.28
CA THR A 2 -14.36 7.54 -3.25
C THR A 2 -13.68 7.54 -4.61
N ASP A 3 -12.37 7.79 -4.63
CA ASP A 3 -11.57 7.82 -5.85
C ASP A 3 -11.62 6.45 -6.55
N PRO A 4 -11.93 6.39 -7.86
CA PRO A 4 -12.08 5.13 -8.60
C PRO A 4 -10.75 4.37 -8.81
N ASN A 5 -9.66 4.82 -8.19
CA ASN A 5 -8.34 4.22 -8.23
C ASN A 5 -7.81 3.90 -6.82
N GLU A 6 -8.70 3.59 -5.87
CA GLU A 6 -8.28 3.04 -4.57
C GLU A 6 -7.97 1.55 -4.71
N LEU A 7 -6.71 1.24 -5.04
CA LEU A 7 -6.16 -0.10 -4.83
C LEU A 7 -6.15 -0.36 -3.32
N SER A 8 -6.96 -1.30 -2.86
CA SER A 8 -7.01 -1.67 -1.45
C SER A 8 -5.74 -2.44 -1.09
N GLU A 9 -4.90 -1.84 -0.26
CA GLU A 9 -3.73 -2.48 0.32
C GLU A 9 -4.19 -3.48 1.40
N VAL A 10 -3.77 -4.73 1.26
CA VAL A 10 -4.08 -5.83 2.19
C VAL A 10 -2.81 -6.58 2.55
N ILE A 11 -2.88 -7.31 3.66
CA ILE A 11 -1.86 -8.28 4.03
C ILE A 11 -2.30 -9.66 3.56
N ALA A 12 -1.43 -10.36 2.84
CA ALA A 12 -1.70 -11.72 2.38
C ALA A 12 -0.60 -12.68 2.81
N GLN A 13 -1.01 -13.88 3.20
CA GLN A 13 -0.12 -14.98 3.59
C GLN A 13 -0.09 -16.05 2.52
N CYS A 14 1.11 -16.52 2.18
CA CYS A 14 1.30 -17.68 1.32
C CYS A 14 0.78 -18.94 2.01
N THR A 15 -0.13 -19.67 1.36
CA THR A 15 -0.75 -20.88 1.92
C THR A 15 0.21 -22.08 2.00
N ASN A 16 1.33 -22.03 1.26
CA ASN A 16 2.31 -23.10 1.21
C ASN A 16 3.37 -22.98 2.31
N CYS A 17 3.99 -21.81 2.46
CA CYS A 17 5.12 -21.61 3.39
C CYS A 17 4.82 -20.68 4.56
N GLY A 18 3.66 -20.00 4.57
CA GLY A 18 3.28 -19.07 5.64
C GLY A 18 3.91 -17.68 5.56
N ASN A 19 4.75 -17.39 4.56
CA ASN A 19 5.31 -16.04 4.39
C ASN A 19 4.22 -15.01 4.14
N VAL A 20 4.37 -13.84 4.76
CA VAL A 20 3.41 -12.74 4.71
C VAL A 20 3.94 -11.60 3.84
N TYR A 21 3.10 -11.06 2.97
CA TYR A 21 3.42 -9.98 2.04
C TYR A 21 2.36 -8.89 2.09
N ALA A 22 2.79 -7.65 1.85
CA ALA A 22 1.88 -6.59 1.47
C ALA A 22 1.42 -6.86 0.03
N SER A 23 0.12 -6.77 -0.21
CA SER A 23 -0.53 -7.12 -1.47
C SER A 23 -1.61 -6.11 -1.80
N HIS A 24 -1.94 -5.96 -3.08
CA HIS A 24 -3.13 -5.23 -3.51
C HIS A 24 -4.23 -6.21 -3.86
N VAL A 25 -5.48 -5.84 -3.55
CA VAL A 25 -6.66 -6.49 -4.12
C VAL A 25 -7.05 -5.74 -5.38
N ASN A 26 -6.99 -6.44 -6.50
CA ASN A 26 -7.45 -5.91 -7.78
C ASN A 26 -9.00 -5.87 -7.82
N PRO A 27 -9.58 -5.06 -8.71
CA PRO A 27 -11.05 -4.96 -8.84
C PRO A 27 -11.74 -6.27 -9.21
N ASP A 28 -11.01 -7.21 -9.81
CA ASP A 28 -11.47 -8.56 -10.12
C ASP A 28 -11.45 -9.52 -8.92
N GLY A 29 -10.99 -9.05 -7.76
CA GLY A 29 -10.84 -9.84 -6.54
C GLY A 29 -9.54 -10.62 -6.46
N THR A 30 -8.64 -10.50 -7.43
CA THR A 30 -7.34 -11.17 -7.39
C THR A 30 -6.38 -10.44 -6.44
N VAL A 31 -5.56 -11.20 -5.72
CA VAL A 31 -4.57 -10.67 -4.78
C VAL A 31 -3.19 -10.71 -5.44
N SER A 32 -2.52 -9.57 -5.54
CA SER A 32 -1.16 -9.47 -6.10
C SER A 32 -0.18 -8.93 -5.07
N PRO A 33 0.87 -9.67 -4.72
CA PRO A 33 1.90 -9.20 -3.79
C PRO A 33 2.70 -8.03 -4.38
N ILE A 34 2.90 -7.00 -3.57
CA ILE A 34 3.66 -5.81 -3.92
C ILE A 34 5.15 -6.17 -3.95
N GLY A 35 5.83 -5.81 -5.04
CA GLY A 35 7.28 -6.04 -5.19
C GLY A 35 7.68 -7.47 -5.56
N GLN A 36 6.73 -8.41 -5.67
CA GLN A 36 6.99 -9.80 -6.05
C GLN A 36 6.18 -10.19 -7.30
N ARG A 37 6.73 -9.95 -8.49
CA ARG A 37 6.05 -10.27 -9.76
C ARG A 37 5.87 -11.77 -10.01
N ASN A 38 6.69 -12.63 -9.39
CA ASN A 38 6.71 -14.08 -9.63
C ASN A 38 6.06 -14.88 -8.49
N GLY A 39 5.30 -14.25 -7.60
CA GLY A 39 4.69 -14.92 -6.45
C GLY A 39 5.63 -15.04 -5.25
N CYS A 40 5.40 -16.06 -4.41
CA CYS A 40 6.15 -16.25 -3.18
C CYS A 40 7.55 -16.81 -3.47
N SER A 41 8.54 -16.46 -2.64
CA SER A 41 9.90 -17.01 -2.75
C SER A 41 9.97 -18.54 -2.62
N CYS A 42 8.95 -19.21 -2.09
CA CYS A 42 8.86 -20.67 -2.06
C CYS A 42 8.39 -21.29 -3.40
N GLY A 43 8.03 -20.47 -4.39
CA GLY A 43 7.52 -20.92 -5.69
C GLY A 43 5.99 -21.08 -5.77
N SER A 44 5.26 -20.76 -4.70
CA SER A 44 3.78 -20.77 -4.71
C SER A 44 3.22 -19.41 -5.13
N SER A 45 2.10 -19.43 -5.86
CA SER A 45 1.31 -18.26 -6.25
C SER A 45 0.00 -18.14 -5.48
N GLU A 46 -0.23 -19.02 -4.50
CA GLU A 46 -1.47 -19.10 -3.73
C GLU A 46 -1.33 -18.28 -2.44
N PHE A 47 -2.20 -17.29 -2.29
CA PHE A 47 -2.21 -16.37 -1.16
C PHE A 47 -3.60 -16.27 -0.56
N THR A 48 -3.68 -16.23 0.76
CA THR A 48 -4.90 -15.94 1.51
C THR A 48 -4.78 -14.56 2.14
N VAL A 49 -5.84 -13.75 2.06
CA VAL A 49 -5.87 -12.44 2.72
C VAL A 49 -6.02 -12.65 4.22
N LEU A 50 -5.14 -12.04 5.00
CA LEU A 50 -5.31 -11.95 6.44
C LEU A 50 -6.17 -10.71 6.71
N GLU A 51 -7.35 -10.91 7.32
CA GLU A 51 -8.16 -9.79 7.79
C GLU A 51 -7.44 -9.11 8.96
N GLY A 52 -6.65 -8.08 8.65
CA GLY A 52 -6.35 -7.02 9.60
C GLY A 52 -7.54 -6.07 9.65
N ASP A 53 -7.94 -5.65 10.85
CA ASP A 53 -8.98 -4.65 11.07
C ASP A 53 -8.81 -3.48 10.08
N ARG A 54 -9.72 -3.40 9.10
CA ARG A 54 -9.69 -2.43 8.01
C ARG A 54 -9.94 -0.99 8.48
N THR A 55 -10.04 -0.76 9.79
CA THR A 55 -10.15 0.57 10.38
C THR A 55 -8.84 1.38 10.25
N ALA A 56 -7.70 0.76 9.92
CA ALA A 56 -6.39 1.44 9.95
C ALA A 56 -5.46 1.22 8.74
N ALA A 57 -5.91 0.63 7.63
CA ALA A 57 -5.21 0.81 6.35
C ALA A 57 -5.60 2.17 5.75
N GLY A 58 -5.41 3.23 6.54
CA GLY A 58 -5.29 4.56 5.97
C GLY A 58 -4.08 4.60 5.04
N PRO A 59 -4.01 5.58 4.11
CA PRO A 59 -2.84 5.76 3.25
C PRO A 59 -1.56 5.67 4.11
N PRO A 60 -0.48 5.05 3.59
CA PRO A 60 0.76 4.88 4.35
C PRO A 60 1.15 6.22 5.00
N PRO A 61 1.48 6.25 6.30
CA PRO A 61 1.83 7.50 6.96
C PRO A 61 3.06 8.09 6.28
N GLY A 62 2.86 9.14 5.48
CA GLY A 62 3.91 9.99 4.94
C GLY A 62 4.26 9.74 3.46
N THR A 63 3.45 10.28 2.57
CA THR A 63 3.97 10.97 1.37
C THR A 63 3.48 12.41 1.31
N GLU A 64 3.22 13.02 2.47
CA GLU A 64 3.19 14.48 2.57
C GLU A 64 4.64 14.97 2.45
N ARG A 65 5.13 14.99 1.20
CA ARG A 65 6.28 15.79 0.82
C ARG A 65 5.84 17.23 1.01
N ASP A 66 6.09 17.75 2.20
CA ASP A 66 6.06 19.17 2.53
C ASP A 66 6.99 19.90 1.54
N HIS A 67 6.39 20.39 0.47
CA HIS A 67 7.05 21.08 -0.62
C HIS A 67 6.54 22.52 -0.69
N ASP A 68 6.38 23.19 0.46
CA ASP A 68 6.18 24.64 0.49
C ASP A 68 6.91 25.30 1.67
N ARG A 69 8.24 25.20 1.65
CA ARG A 69 9.13 26.01 2.50
C ARG A 69 9.78 27.14 1.71
N THR A 70 9.01 27.87 0.90
CA THR A 70 9.52 29.07 0.19
C THR A 70 8.60 30.28 0.29
N LEU A 71 8.08 30.63 1.47
CA LEU A 71 7.57 31.99 1.72
C LEU A 71 8.03 32.59 3.07
N ARG A 72 9.22 32.17 3.54
CA ARG A 72 10.01 32.94 4.54
C ARG A 72 11.04 33.78 3.80
N ASN A 73 10.64 34.88 3.17
CA ASN A 73 11.46 36.09 2.97
C ASN A 73 10.78 37.12 2.04
N LEU A 74 9.77 37.83 2.53
CA LEU A 74 9.39 39.10 1.89
C LEU A 74 8.67 40.07 2.84
N PHE A 75 9.26 40.40 4.00
CA PHE A 75 8.68 41.46 4.85
C PHE A 75 9.68 42.39 5.56
N HIS A 76 10.96 42.45 5.16
CA HIS A 76 11.88 43.46 5.73
C HIS A 76 12.87 43.96 4.68
N LEU A 77 12.55 45.06 3.98
CA LEU A 77 13.45 46.15 3.54
C LEU A 77 12.86 46.90 2.33
N ALA A 78 12.12 47.98 2.61
CA ALA A 78 12.22 49.30 1.98
C ALA A 78 11.18 50.25 2.63
#